data_AF-A0A1F9FEY9-F1
#
_entry.id   AF-A0A1F9FEY9-F1
#
_cell.length_a   1.000
_cell.length_b   1.000
_cell.length_c   1.000
_cell.angle_alpha   90.00
_cell.angle_beta   90.00
_cell.angle_gamma   90.00
#
_symmetry.space_group_name_H-M   'P 1'
#
loop_
_entity.id
_entity.type
_entity.pdbx_description
1 polymer ?
#
loop_
_entity_poly.entity_id
_entity_poly.type
_entity_poly.pdbx_seq_one_letter_code
_entity_poly.pdbx_strand_id
1 'polypeptide(L)'
;MHPARRPLPALAALLAGLALSGCGNLSEDDLFFFAGLPQKRQLEMRPAGEPSTAEEGNTAEQALETPCEEGDLRCHARDVAHMLNGVSFALIDLIDEALKHPPTRRERDRRVWGPVFDPAKQATFRFEMVRMDDPASELGTFVLCAHGVAGRVRERLADEVSCDTDVDEETGLALLLSGQFTPGELEGARARTGVGSLALELSRVEPLKGVGRRLTVDFDNDDDRTELHLSVNGALLAGTNIERERVDYDFAREADGSGTLHFDTFADLAPDQPGVENLVIGAAWDAEQAGRAEAAVSRVADLENPLFVAVQCWDAGLGTVFFRANTDTTGNEAACVFLAL
;
A
#
# COMPACT_ATOMS: atom_id res chain seq x y z
N MET A 1 -12.16 -41.97 -71.24
CA MET A 1 -11.01 -41.74 -70.33
C MET A 1 -11.11 -40.33 -69.79
N HIS A 2 -11.46 -40.19 -68.51
CA HIS A 2 -11.45 -38.93 -67.78
C HIS A 2 -10.02 -38.48 -67.46
N PRO A 3 -9.80 -37.17 -67.34
CA PRO A 3 -9.15 -36.68 -66.13
C PRO A 3 -9.89 -35.52 -65.45
N ALA A 4 -10.16 -35.77 -64.17
CA ALA A 4 -10.15 -34.92 -62.97
C ALA A 4 -10.21 -33.39 -63.12
N ARG A 5 -11.34 -32.84 -62.62
CA ARG A 5 -11.46 -31.48 -62.09
C ARG A 5 -10.69 -31.38 -60.76
N ARG A 6 -9.87 -30.33 -60.57
CA ARG A 6 -9.36 -29.91 -59.27
C ARG A 6 -10.30 -28.82 -58.70
N PRO A 7 -10.76 -28.92 -57.45
CA PRO A 7 -11.46 -27.82 -56.79
C PRO A 7 -10.45 -26.77 -56.28
N LEU A 8 -10.75 -25.50 -56.50
CA LEU A 8 -10.09 -24.36 -55.84
C LEU A 8 -10.49 -24.31 -54.36
N PRO A 9 -9.59 -23.95 -53.43
CA PRO A 9 -9.89 -23.91 -52.01
C PRO A 9 -10.65 -22.63 -51.65
N ALA A 10 -11.97 -22.72 -51.55
CA ALA A 10 -12.81 -21.74 -50.87
C ALA A 10 -12.80 -22.02 -49.35
N LEU A 11 -11.65 -21.85 -48.69
CA LEU A 11 -11.54 -22.08 -47.24
C LEU A 11 -10.45 -21.25 -46.56
N ALA A 12 -10.20 -20.02 -47.03
CA ALA A 12 -9.24 -19.09 -46.42
C ALA A 12 -9.86 -17.76 -45.96
N ALA A 13 -11.19 -17.67 -45.88
CA ALA A 13 -11.90 -16.44 -45.53
C ALA A 13 -12.75 -16.52 -44.24
N LEU A 14 -12.67 -17.62 -43.47
CA LEU A 14 -13.48 -17.80 -42.25
C LEU A 14 -12.69 -17.77 -40.93
N LEU A 15 -11.36 -17.60 -40.96
CA LEU A 15 -10.51 -17.58 -39.76
C LEU A 15 -9.98 -16.20 -39.36
N ALA A 16 -10.35 -15.14 -40.08
CA ALA A 16 -9.96 -13.76 -39.77
C ALA A 16 -11.02 -12.95 -38.99
N GLY A 17 -12.13 -13.59 -38.56
CA GLY A 17 -13.28 -12.91 -37.96
C GLY A 17 -13.50 -13.12 -36.46
N LEU A 18 -12.59 -13.77 -35.74
CA LEU A 18 -12.82 -14.22 -34.35
C LEU A 18 -11.82 -13.69 -33.31
N ALA A 19 -11.08 -12.60 -33.61
CA ALA A 19 -10.08 -12.03 -32.70
C ALA A 19 -10.35 -10.56 -32.28
N LEU A 20 -11.62 -10.10 -32.27
CA LEU A 20 -11.95 -8.71 -31.92
C LEU A 20 -13.03 -8.54 -30.83
N SER A 21 -13.49 -9.61 -30.18
CA SER A 21 -14.41 -9.49 -29.05
C SER A 21 -13.67 -9.77 -27.74
N GLY A 22 -13.08 -8.74 -27.12
CA GLY A 22 -12.66 -8.88 -25.72
C GLY A 22 -11.67 -7.86 -25.15
N CYS A 23 -10.97 -7.08 -25.96
CA CYS A 23 -10.13 -5.99 -25.45
C CYS A 23 -10.92 -4.68 -25.54
N GLY A 24 -11.29 -4.12 -24.38
CA GLY A 24 -12.13 -2.93 -24.26
C GLY A 24 -11.60 -1.73 -25.05
N ASN A 25 -12.51 -0.87 -25.49
CA ASN A 25 -12.24 0.35 -26.25
C ASN A 25 -11.74 1.50 -25.36
N LEU A 26 -10.62 1.30 -24.66
CA LEU A 26 -10.02 2.37 -23.88
C LEU A 26 -9.74 3.57 -24.81
N SER A 27 -10.29 4.73 -24.45
CA SER A 27 -10.00 6.00 -25.14
C SER A 27 -8.64 6.56 -24.69
N GLU A 28 -8.06 7.49 -25.46
CA GLU A 28 -6.84 8.21 -25.04
C GLU A 28 -7.04 8.89 -23.68
N ASP A 29 -8.23 9.47 -23.44
CA ASP A 29 -8.57 10.04 -22.15
C ASP A 29 -8.61 8.98 -21.03
N ASP A 30 -9.07 7.75 -21.30
CA ASP A 30 -9.07 6.69 -20.29
C ASP A 30 -7.63 6.34 -19.87
N LEU A 31 -6.69 6.33 -20.81
CA LEU A 31 -5.26 6.15 -20.52
C LEU A 31 -4.69 7.29 -19.69
N PHE A 32 -5.16 8.52 -19.91
CA PHE A 32 -4.76 9.67 -19.10
C PHE A 32 -5.23 9.53 -17.64
N PHE A 33 -6.46 9.07 -17.39
CA PHE A 33 -6.92 8.77 -16.03
C PHE A 33 -6.12 7.63 -15.39
N PHE A 34 -5.71 6.64 -16.16
CA PHE A 34 -4.83 5.57 -15.66
C PHE A 34 -3.43 6.07 -15.31
N ALA A 35 -2.95 7.09 -16.02
CA ALA A 35 -1.68 7.74 -15.68
C ALA A 35 -1.75 8.47 -14.34
N GLY A 36 -2.95 8.95 -13.97
CA GLY A 36 -3.24 9.64 -12.71
C GLY A 36 -3.45 8.73 -11.51
N LEU A 37 -2.89 7.52 -11.51
CA LEU A 37 -3.00 6.57 -10.40
C LEU A 37 -1.62 6.22 -9.83
N PRO A 38 -1.50 6.11 -8.50
CA PRO A 38 -0.27 5.63 -7.89
C PRO A 38 -0.01 4.17 -8.24
N GLN A 39 1.25 3.83 -8.44
CA GLN A 39 1.71 2.45 -8.63
C GLN A 39 2.20 1.85 -7.32
N LYS A 40 2.18 0.51 -7.21
CA LYS A 40 2.73 -0.22 -6.05
C LYS A 40 4.16 0.22 -5.72
N ARG A 41 5.01 0.37 -6.74
CA ARG A 41 6.40 0.82 -6.58
C ARG A 41 6.56 2.20 -5.94
N GLN A 42 5.56 3.09 -6.06
CA GLN A 42 5.57 4.41 -5.43
C GLN A 42 5.22 4.34 -3.93
N LEU A 43 4.52 3.29 -3.51
CA LEU A 43 4.12 3.04 -2.12
C LEU A 43 5.00 1.98 -1.44
N GLU A 44 6.06 1.54 -2.11
CA GLU A 44 6.88 0.43 -1.65
C GLU A 44 7.93 0.90 -0.63
N MET A 45 7.82 0.36 0.58
CA MET A 45 8.84 0.45 1.62
C MET A 45 9.92 -0.59 1.37
N ARG A 46 11.15 -0.13 1.12
CA ARG A 46 12.32 -0.98 0.87
C ARG A 46 13.41 -0.70 1.91
N PRO A 47 13.39 -1.41 3.05
CA PRO A 47 14.43 -1.27 4.08
C PRO A 47 15.76 -1.88 3.61
N ALA A 48 16.80 -1.70 4.44
CA ALA A 48 18.17 -2.08 4.12
C ALA A 48 18.31 -3.53 3.63
N GLY A 49 18.89 -3.71 2.44
CA GLY A 49 19.19 -5.01 1.86
C GLY A 49 18.02 -5.72 1.16
N GLU A 50 16.82 -5.13 1.11
CA GLU A 50 15.66 -5.77 0.51
C GLU A 50 15.52 -5.48 -0.99
N PRO A 51 15.22 -6.51 -1.82
CA PRO A 51 14.82 -6.31 -3.20
C PRO A 51 13.44 -5.66 -3.28
N SER A 52 13.09 -5.16 -4.48
CA SER A 52 11.72 -4.72 -4.75
C SER A 52 10.81 -5.93 -4.90
N THR A 53 9.67 -5.90 -4.23
CA THR A 53 8.58 -6.90 -4.24
C THR A 53 7.29 -6.36 -4.87
N ALA A 54 7.28 -5.10 -5.34
CA ALA A 54 6.11 -4.47 -5.96
C ALA A 54 5.45 -5.29 -7.09
N GLU A 55 6.24 -6.09 -7.82
CA GLU A 55 5.79 -6.94 -8.94
C GLU A 55 5.45 -8.38 -8.50
N GLU A 56 5.88 -8.82 -7.32
CA GLU A 56 5.75 -10.22 -6.87
C GLU A 56 4.38 -10.52 -6.24
N GLY A 57 3.59 -9.48 -5.92
CA GLY A 57 2.19 -9.63 -5.50
C GLY A 57 2.01 -10.33 -4.16
N ASN A 58 2.90 -10.08 -3.20
CA ASN A 58 2.80 -10.66 -1.86
C ASN A 58 1.49 -10.24 -1.17
N THR A 59 0.77 -11.21 -0.61
CA THR A 59 -0.45 -10.92 0.16
C THR A 59 -0.10 -10.38 1.54
N ALA A 60 -1.01 -9.61 2.16
CA ALA A 60 -0.86 -9.15 3.54
C ALA A 60 -0.67 -10.32 4.54
N GLU A 61 -1.18 -11.50 4.22
CA GLU A 61 -1.00 -12.73 5.01
C GLU A 61 0.42 -13.29 4.87
N GLN A 62 0.97 -13.35 3.65
CA GLN A 62 2.36 -13.79 3.40
C GLN A 62 3.39 -12.86 4.03
N ALA A 63 3.08 -11.57 4.12
CA ALA A 63 3.94 -10.59 4.77
C ALA A 63 4.10 -10.80 6.29
N LEU A 64 3.22 -11.60 6.90
CA LEU A 64 3.22 -11.91 8.34
C LEU A 64 3.91 -13.25 8.68
N GLU A 65 4.40 -14.01 7.69
CA GLU A 65 4.75 -15.44 7.86
C GLU A 65 6.25 -15.77 8.11
N THR A 66 7.14 -14.79 8.24
CA THR A 66 8.56 -15.07 8.57
C THR A 66 8.90 -14.60 9.98
N PRO A 67 9.01 -15.49 10.99
CA PRO A 67 9.39 -15.05 12.33
C PRO A 67 10.88 -14.68 12.37
N CYS A 68 11.17 -13.44 12.78
CA CYS A 68 12.52 -13.04 13.17
C CYS A 68 13.04 -13.81 14.38
N GLU A 69 14.35 -14.01 14.43
CA GLU A 69 15.01 -14.43 15.67
C GLU A 69 14.87 -13.32 16.72
N GLU A 70 14.70 -13.72 17.98
CA GLU A 70 14.61 -12.78 19.11
C GLU A 70 15.87 -11.91 19.18
N GLY A 71 15.69 -10.58 19.15
CA GLY A 71 16.79 -9.61 19.19
C GLY A 71 17.32 -9.16 17.83
N ASP A 72 16.77 -9.61 16.71
CA ASP A 72 17.11 -9.07 15.38
C ASP A 72 16.19 -7.89 15.01
N LEU A 73 16.50 -6.70 15.53
CA LEU A 73 15.77 -5.45 15.24
C LEU A 73 15.74 -5.10 13.76
N ARG A 74 16.80 -5.41 13.01
CA ARG A 74 16.83 -5.22 11.55
C ARG A 74 15.81 -6.10 10.86
N CYS A 75 15.72 -7.36 11.27
CA CYS A 75 14.69 -8.27 10.78
C CYS A 75 13.28 -7.74 11.14
N HIS A 76 13.06 -7.26 12.36
CA HIS A 76 11.77 -6.70 12.75
C HIS A 76 11.37 -5.47 11.91
N ALA A 77 12.29 -4.54 11.67
CA ALA A 77 12.06 -3.39 10.81
C ALA A 77 11.67 -3.81 9.39
N ARG A 78 12.31 -4.85 8.86
CA ARG A 78 11.98 -5.45 7.57
C ARG A 78 10.57 -6.05 7.56
N ASP A 79 10.23 -6.85 8.56
CA ASP A 79 8.93 -7.54 8.60
C ASP A 79 7.77 -6.53 8.71
N VAL A 80 7.95 -5.45 9.48
CA VAL A 80 6.99 -4.34 9.53
C VAL A 80 6.81 -3.71 8.14
N ALA A 81 7.91 -3.41 7.43
CA ALA A 81 7.83 -2.86 6.07
C ALA A 81 7.11 -3.81 5.10
N HIS A 82 7.39 -5.12 5.15
CA HIS A 82 6.69 -6.11 4.32
C HIS A 82 5.19 -6.16 4.62
N MET A 83 4.80 -6.16 5.89
CA MET A 83 3.39 -6.13 6.29
C MET A 83 2.69 -4.90 5.70
N LEU A 84 3.29 -3.72 5.88
CA LEU A 84 2.74 -2.46 5.40
C LEU A 84 2.70 -2.40 3.86
N ASN A 85 3.68 -2.99 3.17
CA ASN A 85 3.65 -3.15 1.71
C ASN A 85 2.47 -4.01 1.29
N GLY A 86 2.24 -5.14 1.96
CA GLY A 86 1.11 -6.02 1.67
C GLY A 86 -0.23 -5.30 1.77
N VAL A 87 -0.42 -4.44 2.77
CA VAL A 87 -1.64 -3.63 2.90
C VAL A 87 -1.72 -2.54 1.83
N SER A 88 -0.64 -1.80 1.59
CA SER A 88 -0.61 -0.73 0.58
C SER A 88 -0.83 -1.27 -0.83
N PHE A 89 -0.27 -2.44 -1.16
CA PHE A 89 -0.46 -3.10 -2.44
C PHE A 89 -1.88 -3.62 -2.62
N ALA A 90 -2.52 -4.10 -1.55
CA ALA A 90 -3.93 -4.48 -1.59
C ALA A 90 -4.84 -3.29 -1.95
N LEU A 91 -4.47 -2.05 -1.58
CA LEU A 91 -5.18 -0.84 -2.02
C LEU A 91 -5.11 -0.67 -3.53
N ILE A 92 -3.90 -0.79 -4.09
CA ILE A 92 -3.67 -0.65 -5.52
C ILE A 92 -4.35 -1.79 -6.29
N ASP A 93 -4.33 -3.02 -5.75
CA ASP A 93 -5.03 -4.16 -6.35
C ASP A 93 -6.55 -3.97 -6.42
N LEU A 94 -7.15 -3.28 -5.42
CA LEU A 94 -8.57 -2.94 -5.48
C LEU A 94 -8.87 -1.98 -6.64
N ILE A 95 -7.99 -1.00 -6.86
CA ILE A 95 -8.10 -0.07 -7.99
C ILE A 95 -7.93 -0.85 -9.29
N ASP A 96 -6.83 -1.59 -9.45
CA ASP A 96 -6.53 -2.36 -10.67
C ASP A 96 -7.66 -3.35 -11.01
N GLU A 97 -8.32 -3.96 -10.02
CA GLU A 97 -9.51 -4.79 -10.25
C GLU A 97 -10.65 -4.01 -10.90
N ALA A 98 -10.97 -2.81 -10.40
CA ALA A 98 -12.03 -1.98 -10.98
C ALA A 98 -11.70 -1.59 -12.43
N LEU A 99 -10.42 -1.34 -12.72
CA LEU A 99 -9.94 -0.93 -14.04
C LEU A 99 -9.90 -2.04 -15.08
N LYS A 100 -10.08 -3.31 -14.70
CA LYS A 100 -10.27 -4.42 -15.66
C LYS A 100 -11.52 -4.25 -16.53
N HIS A 101 -12.44 -3.38 -16.10
CA HIS A 101 -13.66 -3.05 -16.83
C HIS A 101 -13.56 -1.66 -17.47
N PRO A 102 -14.20 -1.41 -18.62
CA PRO A 102 -14.30 -0.07 -19.16
C PRO A 102 -15.15 0.83 -18.22
N PRO A 103 -14.87 2.13 -18.14
CA PRO A 103 -15.72 3.07 -17.43
C PRO A 103 -17.18 2.98 -17.91
N THR A 104 -18.12 2.90 -16.96
CA THR A 104 -19.57 2.97 -17.20
C THR A 104 -19.99 4.40 -17.52
N ARG A 105 -19.27 5.40 -17.00
CA ARG A 105 -19.48 6.82 -17.30
C ARG A 105 -18.17 7.52 -17.64
N ARG A 106 -18.23 8.37 -18.68
CA ARG A 106 -17.14 9.24 -19.12
C ARG A 106 -17.65 10.66 -19.25
N GLU A 107 -17.01 11.57 -18.54
CA GLU A 107 -17.21 13.02 -18.63
C GLU A 107 -15.85 13.67 -18.89
N ARG A 108 -15.75 14.99 -19.08
CA ARG A 108 -14.46 15.61 -19.40
C ARG A 108 -13.38 15.34 -18.34
N ASP A 109 -13.73 15.59 -17.08
CA ASP A 109 -12.80 15.54 -15.95
C ASP A 109 -13.20 14.47 -14.92
N ARG A 110 -14.01 13.50 -15.33
CA ARG A 110 -14.52 12.45 -14.44
C ARG A 110 -14.66 11.11 -15.15
N ARG A 111 -14.31 10.04 -14.44
CA ARG A 111 -14.51 8.65 -14.85
C ARG A 111 -15.17 7.88 -13.71
N VAL A 112 -16.15 7.05 -14.07
CA VAL A 112 -16.80 6.13 -13.14
C VAL A 112 -16.75 4.73 -13.72
N TRP A 113 -16.32 3.78 -12.90
CA TRP A 113 -16.32 2.35 -13.17
C TRP A 113 -17.34 1.68 -12.26
N GLY A 114 -18.36 1.08 -12.86
CA GLY A 114 -19.41 0.38 -12.14
C GLY A 114 -20.67 1.20 -11.86
N PRO A 115 -21.56 0.70 -10.99
CA PRO A 115 -21.35 -0.46 -10.09
C PRO A 115 -21.17 -1.78 -10.85
N VAL A 116 -20.10 -2.53 -10.54
CA VAL A 116 -19.81 -3.85 -11.10
C VAL A 116 -19.97 -4.90 -10.01
N PHE A 117 -20.77 -5.94 -10.26
CA PHE A 117 -20.87 -7.10 -9.39
C PHE A 117 -19.78 -8.12 -9.74
N ASP A 118 -18.92 -8.44 -8.77
CA ASP A 118 -17.93 -9.51 -8.82
C ASP A 118 -18.54 -10.80 -8.24
N PRO A 119 -18.84 -11.82 -9.08
CA PRO A 119 -19.42 -13.08 -8.60
C PRO A 119 -18.46 -13.91 -7.75
N ALA A 120 -17.15 -13.75 -7.89
CA ALA A 120 -16.19 -14.50 -7.07
C ALA A 120 -16.16 -13.96 -5.64
N LYS A 121 -16.24 -12.63 -5.49
CA LYS A 121 -16.29 -11.95 -4.19
C LYS A 121 -17.72 -11.83 -3.63
N GLN A 122 -18.74 -12.16 -4.41
CA GLN A 122 -20.16 -11.95 -4.09
C GLN A 122 -20.43 -10.51 -3.60
N ALA A 123 -19.80 -9.53 -4.25
CA ALA A 123 -19.84 -8.13 -3.85
C ALA A 123 -19.98 -7.21 -5.07
N THR A 124 -20.53 -6.03 -4.85
CA THR A 124 -20.59 -4.96 -5.85
C THR A 124 -19.59 -3.88 -5.49
N PHE A 125 -18.85 -3.38 -6.48
CA PHE A 125 -17.89 -2.30 -6.34
C PHE A 125 -18.18 -1.17 -7.33
N ARG A 126 -17.90 0.07 -6.93
CA ARG A 126 -17.92 1.26 -7.77
C ARG A 126 -16.63 2.02 -7.51
N PHE A 127 -15.96 2.43 -8.57
CA PHE A 127 -14.77 3.27 -8.47
C PHE A 127 -14.99 4.56 -9.25
N GLU A 128 -14.54 5.67 -8.70
CA GLU A 128 -14.66 6.99 -9.31
C GLU A 128 -13.33 7.74 -9.21
N MET A 129 -13.02 8.47 -10.29
CA MET A 129 -11.93 9.42 -10.34
C MET A 129 -12.42 10.74 -10.89
N VAL A 130 -12.03 11.83 -10.24
CA VAL A 130 -12.26 13.21 -10.67
C VAL A 130 -10.92 13.90 -10.81
N ARG A 131 -10.68 14.51 -11.96
CA ARG A 131 -9.53 15.36 -12.21
C ARG A 131 -9.87 16.79 -11.79
N MET A 132 -9.00 17.36 -10.98
CA MET A 132 -9.06 18.74 -10.51
C MET A 132 -7.94 19.53 -11.17
N ASP A 133 -8.23 20.72 -11.66
CA ASP A 133 -7.20 21.64 -12.16
C ASP A 133 -6.29 22.02 -10.98
N ASP A 134 -4.98 21.78 -11.14
CA ASP A 134 -3.95 22.15 -10.17
C ASP A 134 -2.92 23.05 -10.86
N PRO A 135 -2.74 24.32 -10.43
CA PRO A 135 -1.74 25.20 -11.03
C PRO A 135 -0.29 24.70 -10.86
N ALA A 136 -0.04 23.77 -9.94
CA ALA A 136 1.27 23.17 -9.73
C ALA A 136 1.53 21.93 -10.61
N SER A 137 0.50 21.35 -11.25
CA SER A 137 0.64 20.13 -12.07
C SER A 137 -0.06 20.27 -13.43
N GLU A 138 0.67 20.04 -14.51
CA GLU A 138 0.11 20.01 -15.86
C GLU A 138 -0.92 18.87 -16.05
N LEU A 139 -0.81 17.81 -15.25
CA LEU A 139 -1.71 16.66 -15.28
C LEU A 139 -2.96 16.87 -14.40
N GLY A 140 -2.89 17.81 -13.46
CA GLY A 140 -3.89 18.06 -12.42
C GLY A 140 -3.78 17.09 -11.25
N THR A 141 -4.59 17.32 -10.23
CA THR A 141 -4.74 16.40 -9.10
C THR A 141 -5.92 15.47 -9.35
N PHE A 142 -5.75 14.18 -9.11
CA PHE A 142 -6.82 13.20 -9.18
C PHE A 142 -7.36 12.90 -7.79
N VAL A 143 -8.65 13.12 -7.59
CA VAL A 143 -9.38 12.65 -6.41
C VAL A 143 -10.04 11.33 -6.79
N LEU A 144 -9.86 10.30 -5.96
CA LEU A 144 -10.37 8.97 -6.22
C LEU A 144 -11.10 8.38 -5.02
N CYS A 145 -12.07 7.53 -5.29
CA CYS A 145 -12.75 6.75 -4.26
C CYS A 145 -13.30 5.44 -4.79
N ALA A 146 -13.38 4.45 -3.92
CA ALA A 146 -14.05 3.20 -4.16
C ALA A 146 -15.14 2.96 -3.11
N HIS A 147 -16.31 2.55 -3.57
CA HIS A 147 -17.41 2.09 -2.72
C HIS A 147 -17.66 0.61 -2.98
N GLY A 148 -18.14 -0.10 -1.96
CA GLY A 148 -18.55 -1.47 -2.12
C GLY A 148 -19.60 -1.92 -1.13
N VAL A 149 -20.25 -3.03 -1.47
CA VAL A 149 -21.27 -3.68 -0.65
C VAL A 149 -21.33 -5.17 -0.97
N ALA A 150 -21.66 -5.99 0.02
CA ALA A 150 -21.96 -7.40 -0.21
C ALA A 150 -23.25 -7.56 -1.04
N GLY A 151 -23.24 -8.52 -1.97
CA GLY A 151 -24.36 -8.78 -2.86
C GLY A 151 -24.41 -7.86 -4.09
N ARG A 152 -25.54 -7.93 -4.81
CA ARG A 152 -25.74 -7.24 -6.09
C ARG A 152 -26.54 -5.95 -5.90
N VAL A 153 -26.02 -4.84 -6.42
CA VAL A 153 -26.74 -3.55 -6.52
C VAL A 153 -27.38 -3.41 -7.90
N ARG A 154 -28.52 -2.72 -7.99
CA ARG A 154 -29.14 -2.35 -9.28
C ARG A 154 -28.47 -1.08 -9.81
N GLU A 155 -28.01 -1.13 -11.06
CA GLU A 155 -27.20 -0.10 -11.72
C GLU A 155 -27.76 1.33 -11.61
N ARG A 156 -29.08 1.50 -11.74
CA ARG A 156 -29.74 2.81 -11.80
C ARG A 156 -29.70 3.62 -10.49
N LEU A 157 -29.27 3.01 -9.39
CA LEU A 157 -29.31 3.61 -8.05
C LEU A 157 -27.94 4.11 -7.56
N ALA A 158 -26.86 3.82 -8.28
CA ALA A 158 -25.50 4.16 -7.86
C ALA A 158 -24.95 5.46 -8.51
N ASP A 159 -25.78 6.17 -9.26
CA ASP A 159 -25.40 7.38 -9.99
C ASP A 159 -25.17 8.58 -9.05
N GLU A 160 -25.81 8.58 -7.88
CA GLU A 160 -25.70 9.65 -6.87
C GLU A 160 -24.53 9.44 -5.89
N VAL A 161 -23.97 8.23 -5.86
CA VAL A 161 -22.78 7.92 -5.05
C VAL A 161 -21.59 8.73 -5.57
N SER A 162 -20.86 9.37 -4.68
CA SER A 162 -19.66 10.16 -4.98
C SER A 162 -18.62 9.97 -3.88
N CYS A 163 -17.44 10.59 -4.01
CA CYS A 163 -16.39 10.48 -2.99
C CYS A 163 -16.76 11.12 -1.63
N ASP A 164 -17.79 11.97 -1.58
CA ASP A 164 -18.33 12.53 -0.34
C ASP A 164 -19.36 11.60 0.33
N THR A 165 -19.80 10.53 -0.36
CA THR A 165 -20.77 9.57 0.16
C THR A 165 -20.06 8.57 1.07
N ASP A 166 -20.32 8.63 2.38
CA ASP A 166 -19.79 7.62 3.31
C ASP A 166 -20.53 6.28 3.16
N VAL A 167 -21.85 6.30 3.29
CA VAL A 167 -22.72 5.14 3.04
C VAL A 167 -23.97 5.63 2.32
N ASP A 168 -24.30 5.00 1.20
CA ASP A 168 -25.53 5.24 0.48
C ASP A 168 -26.66 4.38 1.07
N GLU A 169 -27.72 5.01 1.60
CA GLU A 169 -28.79 4.30 2.30
C GLU A 169 -29.66 3.44 1.36
N GLU A 170 -29.75 3.79 0.07
CA GLU A 170 -30.59 3.07 -0.88
C GLU A 170 -29.91 1.80 -1.41
N THR A 171 -28.63 1.89 -1.76
CA THR A 171 -27.86 0.79 -2.34
C THR A 171 -27.05 0.01 -1.31
N GLY A 172 -26.77 0.61 -0.15
CA GLY A 172 -25.84 0.08 0.86
C GLY A 172 -24.36 0.20 0.46
N LEU A 173 -24.04 0.86 -0.66
CA LEU A 173 -22.66 1.11 -1.06
C LEU A 173 -21.96 1.98 0.00
N ALA A 174 -20.91 1.44 0.60
CA ALA A 174 -20.12 2.12 1.61
C ALA A 174 -18.73 2.47 1.07
N LEU A 175 -18.20 3.63 1.44
CA LEU A 175 -16.85 4.05 1.12
C LEU A 175 -15.85 3.03 1.70
N LEU A 176 -15.00 2.50 0.83
CA LEU A 176 -13.93 1.56 1.17
C LEU A 176 -12.57 2.24 1.08
N LEU A 177 -12.35 2.99 0.00
CA LEU A 177 -11.10 3.68 -0.32
C LEU A 177 -11.42 5.12 -0.70
N SER A 178 -10.59 6.05 -0.27
CA SER A 178 -10.59 7.45 -0.73
C SER A 178 -9.16 7.93 -0.87
N GLY A 179 -8.92 8.95 -1.69
CA GLY A 179 -7.60 9.55 -1.76
C GLY A 179 -7.48 10.64 -2.80
N GLN A 180 -6.28 11.21 -2.84
CA GLN A 180 -5.86 12.16 -3.85
C GLN A 180 -4.43 11.87 -4.28
N PHE A 181 -4.13 12.14 -5.55
CA PHE A 181 -2.79 11.98 -6.09
C PHE A 181 -2.54 13.06 -7.15
N THR A 182 -1.44 13.79 -6.98
CA THR A 182 -0.89 14.70 -7.98
C THR A 182 0.28 14.00 -8.65
N PRO A 183 0.13 13.54 -9.90
CA PRO A 183 1.20 12.89 -10.64
C PRO A 183 2.34 13.86 -10.96
N GLY A 184 3.57 13.37 -10.83
CA GLY A 184 4.79 14.04 -11.26
C GLY A 184 5.25 13.57 -12.65
N GLU A 185 6.51 13.14 -12.76
CA GLU A 185 7.07 12.60 -14.00
C GLU A 185 6.31 11.35 -14.47
N LEU A 186 6.01 11.26 -15.77
CA LEU A 186 5.44 10.05 -16.37
C LEU A 186 6.54 9.14 -16.92
N GLU A 187 6.46 7.84 -16.65
CA GLU A 187 7.25 6.81 -17.33
C GLU A 187 6.31 5.91 -18.15
N GLY A 188 6.36 6.07 -19.48
CA GLY A 188 5.42 5.40 -20.37
C GLY A 188 4.00 5.97 -20.23
N ALA A 189 3.06 5.14 -19.75
CA ALA A 189 1.65 5.50 -19.62
C ALA A 189 1.21 5.74 -18.17
N ARG A 190 2.14 5.72 -17.20
CA ARG A 190 1.82 5.88 -15.78
C ARG A 190 2.79 6.84 -15.10
N ALA A 191 2.32 7.48 -14.03
CA ALA A 191 3.15 8.31 -13.18
C ALA A 191 4.27 7.46 -12.55
N ARG A 192 5.51 7.95 -12.68
CA ARG A 192 6.69 7.41 -12.00
C ARG A 192 6.82 8.02 -10.62
N THR A 193 6.53 9.32 -10.51
CA THR A 193 6.59 10.11 -9.29
C THR A 193 5.27 10.81 -8.99
N GLY A 194 5.16 11.42 -7.82
CA GLY A 194 4.08 12.31 -7.43
C GLY A 194 3.88 12.37 -5.92
N VAL A 195 2.85 13.10 -5.52
CA VAL A 195 2.50 13.34 -4.12
C VAL A 195 1.04 12.98 -3.92
N GLY A 196 0.71 12.30 -2.83
CA GLY A 196 -0.66 11.89 -2.60
C GLY A 196 -0.95 11.41 -1.19
N SER A 197 -2.23 11.09 -1.00
CA SER A 197 -2.77 10.51 0.22
C SER A 197 -3.84 9.49 -0.15
N LEU A 198 -3.76 8.29 0.40
CA LEU A 198 -4.75 7.23 0.27
C LEU A 198 -5.27 6.88 1.66
N ALA A 199 -6.55 6.56 1.75
CA ALA A 199 -7.15 6.11 2.99
C ALA A 199 -8.13 4.95 2.76
N LEU A 200 -8.02 3.92 3.60
CA LEU A 200 -8.82 2.71 3.55
C LEU A 200 -9.62 2.51 4.83
N GLU A 201 -10.92 2.27 4.70
CA GLU A 201 -11.81 1.88 5.78
C GLU A 201 -11.63 0.39 6.10
N LEU A 202 -10.61 0.06 6.90
CA LEU A 202 -10.27 -1.32 7.31
C LEU A 202 -11.46 -2.06 7.91
N SER A 203 -12.31 -1.35 8.66
CA SER A 203 -13.53 -1.92 9.27
C SER A 203 -14.56 -2.43 8.25
N ARG A 204 -14.43 -2.06 6.98
CA ARG A 204 -15.37 -2.40 5.88
C ARG A 204 -14.80 -3.41 4.88
N VAL A 205 -13.53 -3.82 5.04
CA VAL A 205 -12.86 -4.74 4.12
C VAL A 205 -12.66 -6.09 4.82
N GLU A 206 -13.36 -7.14 4.37
CA GLU A 206 -13.46 -8.44 5.05
C GLU A 206 -12.14 -9.10 5.51
N PRO A 207 -11.02 -9.10 4.74
CA PRO A 207 -9.75 -9.64 5.25
C PRO A 207 -9.05 -8.73 6.29
N LEU A 208 -9.46 -7.46 6.40
CA LEU A 208 -8.83 -6.45 7.25
C LEU A 208 -9.72 -6.02 8.42
N LYS A 209 -10.92 -6.61 8.53
CA LYS A 209 -11.81 -6.37 9.66
C LYS A 209 -11.13 -6.76 10.95
N GLY A 210 -11.08 -5.81 11.87
CA GLY A 210 -10.43 -6.01 13.15
C GLY A 210 -8.91 -5.81 13.12
N VAL A 211 -8.31 -5.34 12.02
CA VAL A 211 -6.94 -4.79 12.04
C VAL A 211 -6.95 -3.38 12.60
N GLY A 212 -7.94 -2.58 12.19
CA GLY A 212 -8.16 -1.22 12.67
C GLY A 212 -9.45 -0.63 12.14
N ARG A 213 -9.63 0.68 12.31
CA ARG A 213 -10.77 1.41 11.73
C ARG A 213 -10.42 1.97 10.37
N ARG A 214 -9.32 2.72 10.28
CA ARG A 214 -8.88 3.42 9.07
C ARG A 214 -7.36 3.42 8.96
N LEU A 215 -6.85 3.02 7.79
CA LEU A 215 -5.46 3.23 7.39
C LEU A 215 -5.38 4.50 6.54
N THR A 216 -4.39 5.34 6.77
CA THR A 216 -4.00 6.45 5.88
C THR A 216 -2.56 6.23 5.44
N VAL A 217 -2.27 6.51 4.18
CA VAL A 217 -0.94 6.46 3.57
C VAL A 217 -0.72 7.78 2.85
N ASP A 218 0.08 8.66 3.44
CA ASP A 218 0.58 9.86 2.79
C ASP A 218 1.93 9.53 2.15
N PHE A 219 2.15 10.00 0.92
CA PHE A 219 3.36 9.69 0.19
C PHE A 219 3.83 10.87 -0.65
N ASP A 220 5.14 11.03 -0.72
CA ASP A 220 5.82 11.99 -1.59
C ASP A 220 7.02 11.29 -2.22
N ASN A 221 7.03 11.20 -3.54
CA ASN A 221 8.20 10.71 -4.26
C ASN A 221 8.53 11.56 -5.48
N ASP A 222 8.19 12.85 -5.45
CA ASP A 222 8.39 13.76 -6.59
C ASP A 222 9.86 14.11 -6.84
N ASP A 223 10.70 13.98 -5.81
CA ASP A 223 12.14 14.22 -5.87
C ASP A 223 12.97 12.93 -5.86
N ASP A 224 14.30 13.04 -5.74
CA ASP A 224 15.24 11.93 -5.53
C ASP A 224 15.07 11.23 -4.16
N ARG A 225 13.97 11.51 -3.45
CA ARG A 225 13.61 10.97 -2.14
C ARG A 225 12.18 10.48 -2.15
N THR A 226 11.97 9.30 -1.59
CA THR A 226 10.64 8.73 -1.34
C THR A 226 10.34 8.83 0.15
N GLU A 227 9.25 9.49 0.51
CA GLU A 227 8.70 9.58 1.84
C GLU A 227 7.32 8.90 1.91
N LEU A 228 7.10 8.15 2.97
CA LEU A 228 5.83 7.47 3.26
C LEU A 228 5.51 7.67 4.73
N HIS A 229 4.30 8.18 5.02
CA HIS A 229 3.73 8.22 6.35
C HIS A 229 2.47 7.34 6.36
N LEU A 230 2.48 6.29 7.18
CA LEU A 230 1.34 5.40 7.37
C LEU A 230 0.79 5.58 8.78
N SER A 231 -0.52 5.73 8.87
CA SER A 231 -1.21 5.85 10.15
C SER A 231 -2.44 4.95 10.21
N VAL A 232 -2.50 4.06 11.20
CA VAL A 232 -3.65 3.19 11.46
C VAL A 232 -4.38 3.65 12.71
N ASN A 233 -5.59 4.16 12.53
CA ASN A 233 -6.46 4.55 13.62
C ASN A 233 -7.32 3.38 14.09
N GLY A 234 -7.54 3.29 15.41
CA GLY A 234 -8.39 2.23 15.98
C GLY A 234 -7.79 0.83 15.84
N ALA A 235 -6.47 0.73 15.74
CA ALA A 235 -5.78 -0.54 15.51
C ALA A 235 -6.05 -1.53 16.64
N LEU A 236 -6.24 -2.81 16.29
CA LEU A 236 -6.24 -3.91 17.24
C LEU A 236 -4.96 -4.72 16.97
N LEU A 237 -4.07 -4.81 17.95
CA LEU A 237 -3.00 -5.81 17.86
C LEU A 237 -3.55 -7.19 18.18
N ALA A 238 -3.23 -8.14 17.31
CA ALA A 238 -3.57 -9.53 17.46
C ALA A 238 -3.24 -10.04 18.88
N GLY A 239 -4.23 -10.60 19.56
CA GLY A 239 -4.09 -11.13 20.92
C GLY A 239 -4.37 -10.13 22.05
N THR A 240 -4.69 -8.86 21.76
CA THR A 240 -5.07 -7.87 22.78
C THR A 240 -6.52 -7.39 22.59
N ASN A 241 -7.28 -7.20 23.69
CA ASN A 241 -8.64 -6.65 23.67
C ASN A 241 -8.67 -5.12 23.76
N ILE A 242 -7.56 -4.46 23.40
CA ILE A 242 -7.40 -3.01 23.57
C ILE A 242 -7.58 -2.37 22.18
N GLU A 243 -8.70 -1.65 21.99
CA GLU A 243 -8.81 -0.69 20.90
C GLU A 243 -7.79 0.42 21.14
N ARG A 244 -6.83 0.58 20.23
CA ARG A 244 -5.76 1.56 20.36
C ARG A 244 -6.06 2.77 19.51
N GLU A 245 -5.60 3.93 19.97
CA GLU A 245 -5.91 5.18 19.29
C GLU A 245 -5.18 5.25 17.94
N ARG A 246 -3.89 4.84 17.88
CA ARG A 246 -3.05 5.09 16.71
C ARG A 246 -1.80 4.19 16.63
N VAL A 247 -1.41 3.83 15.41
CA VAL A 247 -0.10 3.27 15.04
C VAL A 247 0.46 4.14 13.94
N ASP A 248 1.67 4.65 14.11
CA ASP A 248 2.34 5.50 13.13
C ASP A 248 3.61 4.85 12.60
N TYR A 249 3.87 5.07 11.33
CA TYR A 249 5.05 4.59 10.65
C TYR A 249 5.52 5.64 9.66
N ASP A 250 6.79 6.02 9.74
CA ASP A 250 7.45 6.93 8.82
C ASP A 250 8.60 6.21 8.12
N PHE A 251 8.68 6.37 6.81
CA PHE A 251 9.76 5.83 6.01
C PHE A 251 10.27 6.89 5.04
N ALA A 252 11.59 7.01 4.96
CA ALA A 252 12.24 7.83 3.96
C ALA A 252 13.36 7.04 3.30
N ARG A 253 13.50 7.20 1.98
CA ARG A 253 14.57 6.57 1.20
C ARG A 253 15.08 7.53 0.14
N GLU A 254 16.39 7.70 0.11
CA GLU A 254 17.09 8.48 -0.90
C GLU A 254 17.38 7.64 -2.16
N ALA A 255 17.67 8.31 -3.28
CA ALA A 255 17.99 7.68 -4.56
C ALA A 255 19.22 6.75 -4.50
N ASP A 256 20.19 7.05 -3.63
CA ASP A 256 21.37 6.21 -3.40
C ASP A 256 21.08 4.94 -2.59
N GLY A 257 19.86 4.80 -2.07
CA GLY A 257 19.40 3.66 -1.29
C GLY A 257 19.59 3.78 0.22
N SER A 258 20.18 4.87 0.72
CA SER A 258 20.14 5.21 2.15
C SER A 258 18.72 5.54 2.59
N GLY A 259 18.44 5.46 3.89
CA GLY A 259 17.09 5.71 4.37
C GLY A 259 16.91 5.63 5.88
N THR A 260 15.69 5.92 6.29
CA THR A 260 15.23 5.89 7.68
C THR A 260 13.87 5.21 7.78
N LEU A 261 13.61 4.62 8.93
CA LEU A 261 12.35 4.02 9.32
C LEU A 261 12.07 4.40 10.77
N HIS A 262 10.84 4.81 11.05
CA HIS A 262 10.34 5.06 12.39
C HIS A 262 8.99 4.36 12.54
N PHE A 263 8.78 3.71 13.67
CA PHE A 263 7.54 3.04 14.02
C PHE A 263 7.21 3.35 15.47
N ASP A 264 6.01 3.85 15.73
CA ASP A 264 5.50 4.18 17.05
C ASP A 264 4.15 3.49 17.26
N THR A 265 4.04 2.71 18.33
CA THR A 265 2.79 2.06 18.70
C THR A 265 2.61 1.97 20.21
N PHE A 266 1.36 2.13 20.63
CA PHE A 266 0.97 1.92 22.03
C PHE A 266 0.40 0.52 22.21
N ALA A 267 1.05 -0.30 23.05
CA ALA A 267 0.74 -1.71 23.26
C ALA A 267 0.84 -2.16 24.71
N ASP A 268 -0.05 -3.07 25.13
CA ASP A 268 0.21 -3.90 26.31
C ASP A 268 1.18 -5.01 25.89
N LEU A 269 2.48 -4.77 26.14
CA LEU A 269 3.57 -5.69 25.81
C LEU A 269 3.95 -6.59 26.99
N ALA A 270 3.48 -6.26 28.19
CA ALA A 270 3.72 -6.99 29.41
C ALA A 270 2.37 -7.49 29.96
N PRO A 271 1.82 -8.61 29.46
CA PRO A 271 0.47 -9.07 29.82
C PRO A 271 0.30 -9.40 31.31
N ASP A 272 1.40 -9.55 32.05
CA ASP A 272 1.45 -9.74 33.50
C ASP A 272 1.43 -8.42 34.30
N GLN A 273 1.56 -7.28 33.63
CA GLN A 273 1.58 -5.95 34.23
C GLN A 273 0.49 -5.09 33.58
N PRO A 274 -0.52 -4.64 34.34
CA PRO A 274 -1.54 -3.77 33.76
C PRO A 274 -0.91 -2.44 33.33
N GLY A 275 -1.01 -2.13 32.04
CA GLY A 275 -0.42 -0.94 31.46
C GLY A 275 -0.57 -0.91 29.95
N VAL A 276 -0.41 0.29 29.38
CA VAL A 276 -0.10 0.45 27.96
C VAL A 276 1.31 0.99 27.92
N GLU A 277 2.18 0.29 27.22
CA GLU A 277 3.52 0.73 26.89
C GLU A 277 3.53 1.42 25.53
N ASN A 278 4.45 2.37 25.33
CA ASN A 278 4.83 2.85 24.02
C ASN A 278 6.03 2.03 23.53
N LEU A 279 5.93 1.41 22.37
CA LEU A 279 7.02 0.82 21.61
C LEU A 279 7.38 1.73 20.46
N VAL A 280 8.63 2.20 20.49
CA VAL A 280 9.24 2.95 19.41
C VAL A 280 10.35 2.12 18.81
N ILE A 281 10.37 1.99 17.49
CA ILE A 281 11.47 1.39 16.72
C ILE A 281 11.94 2.40 15.69
N GLY A 282 13.22 2.76 15.73
CA GLY A 282 13.89 3.57 14.73
C GLY A 282 14.95 2.75 14.01
N ALA A 283 15.13 2.95 12.71
CA ALA A 283 16.26 2.43 11.96
C ALA A 283 16.76 3.44 10.93
N ALA A 284 18.08 3.43 10.67
CA ALA A 284 18.69 4.18 9.58
C ALA A 284 19.82 3.38 8.95
N TRP A 285 20.04 3.59 7.65
CA TRP A 285 21.11 2.95 6.90
C TRP A 285 21.68 3.86 5.81
N ASP A 286 22.93 3.61 5.42
CA ASP A 286 23.65 4.35 4.38
C ASP A 286 23.45 3.71 2.99
N ALA A 287 24.07 4.32 1.97
CA ALA A 287 24.00 3.82 0.60
C ALA A 287 24.58 2.40 0.48
N GLU A 288 25.62 2.09 1.26
CA GLU A 288 26.24 0.77 1.37
C GLU A 288 25.41 -0.24 2.20
N GLN A 289 24.25 0.17 2.71
CA GLN A 289 23.32 -0.64 3.51
C GLN A 289 23.83 -0.99 4.92
N ALA A 290 24.95 -0.43 5.37
CA ALA A 290 25.31 -0.49 6.78
C ALA A 290 24.36 0.39 7.59
N GLY A 291 24.07 0.03 8.83
CA GLY A 291 23.01 0.73 9.55
C GLY A 291 22.94 0.46 11.04
N ARG A 292 21.93 1.09 11.64
CA ARG A 292 21.61 1.03 13.07
C ARG A 292 20.10 1.01 13.24
N ALA A 293 19.65 0.21 14.19
CA ALA A 293 18.27 0.20 14.68
C ALA A 293 18.27 0.35 16.19
N GLU A 294 17.27 1.05 16.70
CA GLU A 294 17.01 1.24 18.12
C GLU A 294 15.56 0.88 18.40
N ALA A 295 15.32 0.24 19.53
CA ALA A 295 13.98 -0.03 20.04
C ALA A 295 13.89 0.39 21.49
N ALA A 296 12.80 1.05 21.87
CA ALA A 296 12.52 1.44 23.23
C ALA A 296 11.08 1.07 23.59
N VAL A 297 10.90 0.46 24.76
CA VAL A 297 9.58 0.26 25.38
C VAL A 297 9.52 1.12 26.62
N SER A 298 8.53 2.00 26.71
CA SER A 298 8.33 2.91 27.85
C SER A 298 6.89 2.85 28.32
N ARG A 299 6.60 3.25 29.56
CA ARG A 299 5.20 3.44 29.97
C ARG A 299 4.73 4.79 29.46
N VAL A 300 3.46 4.92 29.06
CA VAL A 300 2.89 6.20 28.59
C VAL A 300 3.12 7.34 29.59
N ALA A 301 3.16 7.04 30.90
CA ALA A 301 3.37 8.01 31.97
C ALA A 301 4.85 8.32 32.29
N ASP A 302 5.81 7.58 31.73
CA ASP A 302 7.24 7.68 32.06
C ASP A 302 8.10 7.33 30.84
N LEU A 303 8.14 8.27 29.88
CA LEU A 303 8.98 8.15 28.67
C LEU A 303 10.48 8.33 28.98
N GLU A 304 10.83 8.94 30.13
CA GLU A 304 12.22 9.20 30.51
C GLU A 304 12.93 7.94 31.04
N ASN A 305 12.18 6.92 31.46
CA ASN A 305 12.71 5.66 31.99
C ASN A 305 12.13 4.46 31.23
N PRO A 306 12.67 4.12 30.05
CA PRO A 306 12.20 2.97 29.29
C PRO A 306 12.37 1.67 30.08
N LEU A 307 11.35 0.80 30.00
CA LEU A 307 11.34 -0.56 30.54
C LEU A 307 12.32 -1.47 29.80
N PHE A 308 12.53 -1.20 28.51
CA PHE A 308 13.42 -1.96 27.65
C PHE A 308 14.05 -1.01 26.63
N VAL A 309 15.36 -1.18 26.39
CA VAL A 309 16.05 -0.51 25.29
C VAL A 309 16.93 -1.53 24.59
N ALA A 310 16.85 -1.57 23.27
CA ALA A 310 17.76 -2.33 22.43
C ALA A 310 18.37 -1.46 21.32
N VAL A 311 19.60 -1.79 20.95
CA VAL A 311 20.34 -1.18 19.85
C VAL A 311 21.00 -2.30 19.07
N GLN A 312 20.86 -2.29 17.75
CA GLN A 312 21.56 -3.20 16.83
C GLN A 312 22.25 -2.37 15.76
N CYS A 313 23.50 -2.69 15.45
CA CYS A 313 24.21 -2.14 14.30
C CYS A 313 24.65 -3.29 13.38
N TRP A 314 24.61 -3.03 12.08
CA TRP A 314 25.04 -3.98 11.06
C TRP A 314 25.96 -3.31 10.03
N ASP A 315 26.80 -4.13 9.39
CA ASP A 315 27.67 -3.69 8.30
C ASP A 315 27.00 -3.78 6.92
N ALA A 316 27.72 -3.38 5.87
CA ALA A 316 27.25 -3.46 4.48
C ALA A 316 26.98 -4.91 4.00
N GLY A 317 27.56 -5.91 4.68
CA GLY A 317 27.26 -7.32 4.48
C GLY A 317 26.00 -7.78 5.21
N LEU A 318 25.30 -6.84 5.85
CA LEU A 318 24.09 -7.04 6.65
C LEU A 318 24.30 -7.90 7.90
N GLY A 319 25.56 -8.10 8.32
CA GLY A 319 25.90 -8.83 9.52
C GLY A 319 25.86 -7.93 10.75
N THR A 320 25.29 -8.41 11.86
CA THR A 320 25.33 -7.71 13.15
C THR A 320 26.77 -7.53 13.63
N VAL A 321 27.20 -6.28 13.81
CA VAL A 321 28.54 -5.93 14.35
C VAL A 321 28.50 -5.48 15.81
N PHE A 322 27.32 -5.05 16.26
CA PHE A 322 27.05 -4.66 17.64
C PHE A 322 25.58 -4.90 17.97
N PHE A 323 25.34 -5.40 19.17
CA PHE A 323 24.01 -5.51 19.73
C PHE A 323 24.05 -5.23 21.23
N ARG A 324 23.07 -4.48 21.72
CA ARG A 324 22.82 -4.26 23.14
C ARG A 324 21.35 -4.37 23.40
N ALA A 325 20.94 -5.15 24.39
CA ALA A 325 19.58 -5.16 24.93
C ALA A 325 19.67 -5.02 26.45
N ASN A 326 19.17 -3.92 26.98
CA ASN A 326 19.37 -3.54 28.38
C ASN A 326 20.86 -3.60 28.77
N THR A 327 21.23 -4.54 29.65
CA THR A 327 22.60 -4.75 30.13
C THR A 327 23.39 -5.75 29.29
N ASP A 328 22.73 -6.55 28.45
CA ASP A 328 23.38 -7.57 27.65
C ASP A 328 23.97 -6.94 26.40
N THR A 329 25.25 -7.18 26.14
CA THR A 329 26.00 -6.54 25.05
C THR A 329 26.88 -7.55 24.32
N THR A 330 26.87 -7.49 22.99
CA THR A 330 27.75 -8.27 22.11
C THR A 330 28.31 -7.39 20.99
N GLY A 331 29.50 -7.74 20.49
CA GLY A 331 30.16 -6.99 19.42
C GLY A 331 30.89 -5.73 19.89
N ASN A 332 31.11 -4.79 18.96
CA ASN A 332 31.88 -3.56 19.20
C ASN A 332 31.04 -2.33 18.83
N GLU A 333 30.65 -1.53 19.82
CA GLU A 333 29.84 -0.31 19.62
C GLU A 333 30.53 0.69 18.68
N ALA A 334 31.86 0.74 18.67
CA ALA A 334 32.61 1.62 17.77
C ALA A 334 32.52 1.20 16.29
N ALA A 335 31.93 0.03 15.99
CA ALA A 335 31.65 -0.42 14.62
C ALA A 335 30.31 0.12 14.09
N CYS A 336 29.49 0.77 14.91
CA CYS A 336 28.26 1.43 14.45
C CYS A 336 28.60 2.65 13.59
N VAL A 337 28.15 2.65 12.33
CA VAL A 337 28.35 3.78 11.40
C VAL A 337 27.48 4.99 11.79
N PHE A 338 26.36 4.75 12.47
CA PHE A 338 25.40 5.75 12.90
C PHE A 338 25.49 6.05 14.41
N LEU A 339 25.33 7.33 14.76
CA LEU A 339 25.08 7.78 16.13
C LEU A 339 23.64 7.43 16.55
N ALA A 340 23.26 7.77 17.79
CA ALA A 340 21.91 7.58 18.29
C ALA A 340 20.85 8.20 17.35
N LEU A 341 19.76 7.47 17.13
CA LEU A 341 18.63 7.88 16.29
C LEU A 341 17.69 8.83 17.05
#